data_AF-L5KXW1-F1
#
_entry.id   AF-L5KXW1-F1
#
_cell.length_a   1.000
_cell.length_b   1.000
_cell.length_c   1.000
_cell.angle_alpha   90.00
_cell.angle_beta   90.00
_cell.angle_gamma   90.00
#
_symmetry.space_group_name_H-M   'P 1'
#
loop_
_entity.id
_entity.type
_entity.pdbx_description
1 polymer ?
#
loop_
_entity_poly.entity_id
_entity_poly.type
_entity_poly.pdbx_seq_one_letter_code
_entity_poly.pdbx_strand_id
1 'polypeptide(L)'
;MAHGIPSQGKVTITVDEYSSNPTQAFTHYNINQSRFQPPHVHMVDPIPYDTPKPAGHTRFVCISDTHSRTDGIQMPYGDILLHTGDFTELGLPSEVKKFNDWLGNLPYEYKIVIAGNHELTFDKEFMADLVKQDYYRFPSVSKLKPEDFDNVQSLLTNSFRDWVPKELQRVGCVELLNTVQRRVRPKLHVFGGIHEGYGIMTDGYTTYINASTCTVSFQPTNPPIIFDLPNPQGS
;
A
#
# COMPACT_ATOMS: atom_id res chain seq x y z
N MET A 1 5.18 24.18 36.94
CA MET A 1 3.80 23.72 36.69
C MET A 1 3.79 23.05 35.32
N ALA A 2 3.48 21.76 35.26
CA ALA A 2 3.49 20.98 34.03
C ALA A 2 2.29 21.39 33.16
N HIS A 3 2.55 21.91 31.96
CA HIS A 3 1.52 22.09 30.95
C HIS A 3 1.21 20.72 30.34
N GLY A 4 0.14 20.09 30.83
CA GLY A 4 -0.40 18.89 30.23
C GLY A 4 -0.86 19.17 28.80
N ILE A 5 -0.42 18.33 27.87
CA ILE A 5 -0.92 18.29 26.49
C ILE A 5 -2.41 17.94 26.58
N PRO A 6 -3.33 18.72 25.96
CA PRO A 6 -4.75 18.39 26.00
C PRO A 6 -4.97 17.03 25.33
N SER A 7 -5.63 16.10 26.00
CA SER A 7 -6.10 14.87 25.37
C SER A 7 -7.10 15.26 24.27
N GLN A 8 -6.68 15.20 23.01
CA GLN A 8 -7.62 15.28 21.90
C GLN A 8 -8.67 14.19 22.11
N GLY A 9 -9.93 14.57 22.29
CA GLY A 9 -11.03 13.61 22.37
C GLY A 9 -10.95 12.67 21.18
N LYS A 10 -11.13 11.36 21.40
CA LYS A 10 -11.09 10.35 20.33
C LYS A 10 -12.05 10.79 19.21
N VAL A 11 -11.51 11.24 18.09
CA VAL A 11 -12.29 11.54 16.89
C VAL A 11 -12.90 10.24 16.40
N THR A 12 -14.22 10.10 16.50
CA THR A 12 -14.95 8.94 15.96
C THR A 12 -15.23 9.17 14.48
N ILE A 13 -14.86 8.20 13.64
CA ILE A 13 -15.18 8.20 12.22
C ILE A 13 -16.43 7.35 12.04
N THR A 14 -17.46 7.93 11.42
CA THR A 14 -18.68 7.22 11.01
C THR A 14 -18.64 6.94 9.51
N VAL A 15 -19.47 5.99 9.06
CA VAL A 15 -19.68 5.75 7.63
C VAL A 15 -20.17 7.03 6.96
N ASP A 16 -19.54 7.37 5.84
CA ASP A 16 -19.86 8.57 5.07
C ASP A 16 -21.16 8.38 4.28
N GLU A 17 -21.95 9.44 4.13
CA GLU A 17 -23.16 9.41 3.29
C GLU A 17 -22.83 9.00 1.85
N TYR A 18 -21.64 9.34 1.37
CA TYR A 18 -21.16 9.02 0.02
C TYR A 18 -20.21 7.81 -0.01
N SER A 19 -20.16 6.99 1.04
CA SER A 19 -19.24 5.84 1.15
C SER A 19 -19.31 4.90 -0.06
N SER A 20 -20.52 4.64 -0.57
CA SER A 20 -20.76 3.77 -1.73
C SER A 20 -20.54 4.44 -3.09
N ASN A 21 -20.26 5.75 -3.13
CA ASN A 21 -19.98 6.49 -4.36
C ASN A 21 -18.78 7.45 -4.19
N PRO A 22 -17.56 6.91 -4.18
CA PRO A 22 -16.32 7.69 -4.01
C PRO A 22 -16.15 8.84 -5.02
N THR A 23 -16.67 8.73 -6.24
CA THR A 23 -16.61 9.83 -7.23
C THR A 23 -17.52 11.01 -6.83
N GLN A 24 -18.71 10.70 -6.33
CA GLN A 24 -19.62 11.71 -5.78
C GLN A 24 -19.06 12.30 -4.48
N ALA A 25 -18.48 11.47 -3.60
CA ALA A 25 -17.80 11.92 -2.39
C ALA A 25 -16.71 12.95 -2.72
N PHE A 26 -15.84 12.63 -3.70
CA PHE A 26 -14.79 13.54 -4.16
C PHE A 26 -15.39 14.88 -4.60
N THR A 27 -16.42 14.84 -5.46
CA THR A 27 -17.07 16.05 -5.98
C THR A 27 -17.71 16.88 -4.87
N HIS A 28 -18.47 16.25 -3.98
CA HIS A 28 -19.11 16.90 -2.85
C HIS A 28 -18.07 17.61 -1.97
N TYR A 29 -17.02 16.88 -1.55
CA TYR A 29 -15.99 17.44 -0.68
C TYR A 29 -15.17 18.54 -1.37
N ASN A 30 -14.97 18.43 -2.68
CA ASN A 30 -14.24 19.45 -3.41
C ASN A 30 -15.05 20.75 -3.56
N ILE A 31 -16.34 20.64 -3.88
CA ILE A 31 -17.23 21.80 -4.02
C ILE A 31 -17.43 22.49 -2.66
N ASN A 32 -17.71 21.72 -1.62
CA ASN A 32 -18.14 22.30 -0.34
C ASN A 32 -16.98 22.66 0.60
N GLN A 33 -15.81 22.05 0.43
CA GLN A 33 -14.69 22.20 1.37
C GLN A 33 -13.37 22.52 0.67
N SER A 34 -13.33 22.58 -0.66
CA SER A 34 -12.08 22.69 -1.43
C SER A 34 -11.05 21.62 -1.02
N ARG A 35 -11.53 20.44 -0.59
CA ARG A 35 -10.74 19.42 0.12
C ARG A 35 -9.57 18.88 -0.72
N PHE A 36 -9.66 18.97 -2.05
CA PHE A 36 -8.66 18.47 -2.98
C PHE A 36 -8.06 19.57 -3.86
N GLN A 37 -8.17 20.84 -3.44
CA GLN A 37 -7.70 21.99 -4.19
C GLN A 37 -6.31 22.48 -3.72
N PRO A 38 -5.55 23.14 -4.61
CA PRO A 38 -4.37 23.89 -4.21
C PRO A 38 -4.73 25.06 -3.27
N PRO A 39 -3.78 25.58 -2.48
CA PRO A 39 -2.35 25.20 -2.47
C PRO A 39 -2.04 23.95 -1.61
N HIS A 40 -2.96 23.55 -0.74
CA HIS A 40 -2.71 22.51 0.25
C HIS A 40 -2.55 21.12 -0.38
N VAL A 41 -3.35 20.83 -1.42
CA VAL A 41 -3.26 19.58 -2.17
C VAL A 41 -2.53 19.79 -3.47
N HIS A 42 -1.38 19.12 -3.64
CA HIS A 42 -0.58 19.17 -4.85
C HIS A 42 0.30 17.93 -5.02
N MET A 43 0.77 17.72 -6.25
CA MET A 43 1.76 16.69 -6.58
C MET A 43 3.12 17.07 -5.97
N VAL A 44 3.88 16.07 -5.55
CA VAL A 44 5.25 16.22 -5.08
C VAL A 44 6.16 15.46 -6.04
N ASP A 45 7.24 16.10 -6.48
CA ASP A 45 8.21 15.45 -7.36
C ASP A 45 9.04 14.41 -6.58
N PRO A 46 9.29 13.23 -7.16
CA PRO A 46 10.17 12.25 -6.54
C PRO A 46 11.61 12.76 -6.50
N ILE A 47 12.34 12.41 -5.45
CA ILE A 47 13.76 12.76 -5.33
C ILE A 47 14.66 11.70 -6.01
N PRO A 48 15.77 12.10 -6.63
CA PRO A 48 16.77 11.17 -7.19
C PRO A 48 17.41 10.26 -6.14
N TYR A 49 17.82 9.06 -6.52
CA TYR A 49 18.41 8.07 -5.61
C TYR A 49 19.75 8.47 -4.99
N ASP A 50 20.49 9.36 -5.64
CA ASP A 50 21.75 9.93 -5.14
C ASP A 50 21.54 11.13 -4.20
N THR A 51 20.28 11.53 -3.95
CA THR A 51 19.96 12.59 -2.98
C THR A 51 20.48 12.20 -1.60
N PRO A 52 21.36 13.01 -0.97
CA PRO A 52 21.88 12.72 0.37
C PRO A 52 20.74 12.60 1.39
N LYS A 53 20.70 11.49 2.13
CA LYS A 53 19.74 11.31 3.22
C LYS A 53 20.02 12.33 4.32
N PRO A 54 19.05 13.18 4.72
CA PRO A 54 19.26 14.17 5.78
C PRO A 54 19.68 13.51 7.10
N ALA A 55 20.48 14.22 7.90
CA ALA A 55 20.89 13.74 9.21
C ALA A 55 19.68 13.50 10.12
N GLY A 56 19.71 12.40 10.89
CA GLY A 56 18.61 12.04 11.79
C GLY A 56 17.31 11.66 11.07
N HIS A 57 17.38 11.19 9.81
CA HIS A 57 16.23 10.68 9.06
C HIS A 57 16.40 9.20 8.72
N THR A 58 15.26 8.53 8.53
CA THR A 58 15.14 7.18 7.98
C THR A 58 14.59 7.29 6.56
N ARG A 59 15.25 6.61 5.62
CA ARG A 59 14.86 6.51 4.21
C ARG A 59 14.02 5.27 3.98
N PHE A 60 12.77 5.50 3.61
CA PHE A 60 11.85 4.47 3.18
C PHE A 60 11.97 4.28 1.67
N VAL A 61 11.98 3.02 1.23
CA VAL A 61 11.85 2.64 -0.17
C VAL A 61 10.46 2.05 -0.35
N CYS A 62 9.65 2.66 -1.20
CA CYS A 62 8.26 2.32 -1.41
C CYS A 62 8.05 1.65 -2.77
N ILE A 63 7.49 0.44 -2.75
CA ILE A 63 7.07 -0.33 -3.92
C ILE A 63 5.72 -1.00 -3.65
N SER A 64 5.11 -1.55 -4.69
CA SER A 64 3.80 -2.23 -4.66
C SER A 64 3.56 -2.92 -6.00
N ASP A 65 2.61 -3.85 -6.07
CA ASP A 65 2.12 -4.38 -7.35
C ASP A 65 3.23 -4.95 -8.24
N THR A 66 4.16 -5.70 -7.62
CA THR A 66 5.25 -6.32 -8.36
C THR A 66 4.80 -7.56 -9.12
N HIS A 67 3.68 -8.18 -8.74
CA HIS A 67 3.04 -9.31 -9.42
C HIS A 67 4.02 -10.40 -9.86
N SER A 68 4.86 -10.91 -8.94
CA SER A 68 5.90 -11.91 -9.21
C SER A 68 7.03 -11.46 -10.19
N ARG A 69 7.03 -10.19 -10.63
CA ARG A 69 7.99 -9.59 -11.59
C ARG A 69 9.06 -8.75 -10.89
N THR A 70 9.73 -9.34 -9.91
CA THR A 70 10.81 -8.68 -9.16
C THR A 70 12.17 -8.73 -9.85
N ASP A 71 12.33 -9.62 -10.84
CA ASP A 71 13.57 -9.81 -11.57
C ASP A 71 13.92 -8.55 -12.38
N GLY A 72 15.09 -7.98 -12.13
CA GLY A 72 15.61 -6.80 -12.85
C GLY A 72 15.22 -5.43 -12.28
N ILE A 73 14.35 -5.37 -11.26
CA ILE A 73 14.04 -4.11 -10.58
C ILE A 73 15.33 -3.55 -9.93
N GLN A 74 15.70 -2.34 -10.32
CA GLN A 74 16.82 -1.63 -9.72
C GLN A 74 16.40 -1.01 -8.39
N MET A 75 16.82 -1.64 -7.29
CA MET A 75 16.45 -1.22 -5.94
C MET A 75 17.42 -0.15 -5.41
N PRO A 76 16.92 1.04 -4.99
CA PRO A 76 17.78 2.13 -4.51
C PRO A 76 18.33 1.91 -3.11
N TYR A 77 19.27 2.76 -2.69
CA TYR A 77 19.67 2.82 -1.27
C TYR A 77 18.50 3.30 -0.39
N GLY A 78 18.32 2.64 0.75
CA GLY A 78 17.41 3.05 1.80
C GLY A 78 17.58 2.18 3.04
N ASP A 79 16.82 2.49 4.09
CA ASP A 79 16.90 1.79 5.38
C ASP A 79 15.77 0.76 5.53
N ILE A 80 14.55 1.12 5.13
CA ILE A 80 13.34 0.30 5.29
C ILE A 80 12.61 0.17 3.97
N LEU A 81 12.33 -1.07 3.54
CA LEU A 81 11.45 -1.34 2.41
C LEU A 81 9.99 -1.40 2.87
N LEU A 82 9.10 -0.74 2.14
CA LEU A 82 7.65 -0.85 2.24
C LEU A 82 7.11 -1.42 0.92
N HIS A 83 6.48 -2.60 0.97
CA HIS A 83 5.80 -3.22 -0.17
C HIS A 83 4.29 -3.28 0.08
N THR A 84 3.50 -2.55 -0.69
CA THR A 84 2.08 -2.33 -0.37
C THR A 84 1.07 -3.27 -1.04
N GLY A 85 1.39 -4.57 -1.15
CA GLY A 85 0.49 -5.57 -1.74
C GLY A 85 0.80 -5.96 -3.17
N ASP A 86 0.10 -7.01 -3.63
CA ASP A 86 0.19 -7.56 -4.99
C ASP A 86 1.62 -7.97 -5.37
N PHE A 87 2.29 -8.68 -4.46
CA PHE A 87 3.63 -9.22 -4.71
C PHE A 87 3.59 -10.56 -5.47
N THR A 88 2.43 -11.18 -5.59
CA THR A 88 2.16 -12.39 -6.39
C THR A 88 1.14 -12.13 -7.51
N GLU A 89 0.92 -13.10 -8.41
CA GLU A 89 -0.21 -13.04 -9.36
C GLU A 89 -1.47 -13.73 -8.81
N LEU A 90 -1.32 -14.80 -8.04
CA LEU A 90 -2.47 -15.58 -7.53
C LEU A 90 -2.30 -16.04 -6.07
N GLY A 91 -1.24 -15.60 -5.39
CA GLY A 91 -0.91 -16.03 -4.04
C GLY A 91 -0.39 -17.45 -3.97
N LEU A 92 0.11 -18.05 -5.06
CA LEU A 92 0.56 -19.45 -4.99
C LEU A 92 1.76 -19.58 -4.03
N PRO A 93 1.87 -20.69 -3.27
CA PRO A 93 3.00 -20.89 -2.35
C PRO A 93 4.38 -20.73 -3.02
N SER A 94 4.51 -21.14 -4.28
CA SER A 94 5.72 -20.97 -5.08
C SER A 94 6.04 -19.50 -5.39
N GLU A 95 5.03 -18.67 -5.65
CA GLU A 95 5.20 -17.23 -5.88
C GLU A 95 5.62 -16.52 -4.60
N VAL A 96 4.97 -16.85 -3.48
CA VAL A 96 5.31 -16.31 -2.16
C VAL A 96 6.74 -16.68 -1.78
N LYS A 97 7.15 -17.93 -2.06
CA LYS A 97 8.54 -18.35 -1.87
C LYS A 97 9.50 -17.55 -2.76
N LYS A 98 9.20 -17.40 -4.07
CA LYS A 98 10.03 -16.61 -4.99
C LYS A 98 10.19 -15.17 -4.49
N PHE A 99 9.10 -14.55 -4.07
CA PHE A 99 9.11 -13.20 -3.53
C PHE A 99 9.93 -13.10 -2.24
N ASN A 100 9.79 -14.05 -1.32
CA ASN A 100 10.59 -14.08 -0.08
C ASN A 100 12.08 -14.31 -0.34
N ASP A 101 12.43 -15.18 -1.30
CA ASP A 101 13.81 -15.39 -1.74
C ASP A 101 14.40 -14.07 -2.30
N TRP A 102 13.62 -13.32 -3.10
CA TRP A 102 14.03 -11.99 -3.58
C TRP A 102 14.22 -10.98 -2.43
N LEU A 103 13.27 -10.89 -1.50
CA LEU A 103 13.36 -10.02 -0.32
C LEU A 103 14.61 -10.30 0.53
N GLY A 104 14.97 -11.58 0.68
CA GLY A 104 16.13 -12.02 1.45
C GLY A 104 17.47 -11.53 0.90
N ASN A 105 17.53 -11.21 -0.40
CA ASN A 105 18.72 -10.69 -1.06
C ASN A 105 18.84 -9.16 -1.00
N LEU A 106 17.83 -8.45 -0.50
CA LEU A 106 17.84 -6.99 -0.42
C LEU A 106 18.54 -6.49 0.85
N PRO A 107 19.32 -5.39 0.75
CA PRO A 107 20.19 -4.92 1.84
C PRO A 107 19.46 -4.16 2.96
N TYR A 108 18.15 -3.93 2.83
CA TYR A 108 17.38 -3.14 3.81
C TYR A 108 17.36 -3.81 5.17
N GLU A 109 17.43 -3.02 6.25
CA GLU A 109 17.39 -3.58 7.61
C GLU A 109 16.03 -4.22 7.90
N TYR A 110 14.97 -3.52 7.53
CA TYR A 110 13.59 -3.99 7.66
C TYR A 110 12.89 -4.00 6.31
N LYS A 111 12.01 -4.99 6.13
CA LYS A 111 11.12 -5.12 4.98
C LYS A 111 9.72 -5.33 5.51
N ILE A 112 8.83 -4.37 5.27
CA ILE A 112 7.43 -4.41 5.67
C ILE A 112 6.62 -4.68 4.41
N VAL A 113 5.81 -5.74 4.44
CA VAL A 113 4.96 -6.13 3.30
C VAL A 113 3.54 -6.29 3.80
N ILE A 114 2.58 -5.81 3.01
CA ILE A 114 1.15 -6.13 3.15
C ILE A 114 0.71 -7.00 1.97
N ALA A 115 -0.35 -7.79 2.15
CA ALA A 115 -1.00 -8.50 1.04
C ALA A 115 -1.97 -7.56 0.31
N GLY A 116 -2.12 -7.75 -1.00
CA GLY A 116 -3.10 -7.10 -1.85
C GLY A 116 -4.16 -8.07 -2.37
N ASN A 117 -4.84 -7.71 -3.46
CA ASN A 117 -5.92 -8.49 -4.04
C ASN A 117 -5.47 -9.72 -4.84
N HIS A 118 -4.19 -9.83 -5.18
CA HIS A 118 -3.64 -11.00 -5.87
C HIS A 118 -3.17 -12.10 -4.92
N GLU A 119 -3.02 -11.84 -3.63
CA GLU A 119 -2.68 -12.84 -2.62
C GLU A 119 -3.89 -13.70 -2.21
N LEU A 120 -4.54 -14.37 -3.18
CA LEU A 120 -5.81 -15.08 -2.98
C LEU A 120 -5.75 -16.11 -1.86
N THR A 121 -4.65 -16.86 -1.76
CA THR A 121 -4.46 -17.89 -0.73
C THR A 121 -4.35 -17.34 0.70
N PHE A 122 -4.19 -16.02 0.86
CA PHE A 122 -4.15 -15.38 2.17
C PHE A 122 -5.57 -15.17 2.71
N ASP A 123 -6.59 -15.17 1.86
CA ASP A 123 -7.99 -15.08 2.25
C ASP A 123 -8.62 -16.48 2.33
N LYS A 124 -8.71 -17.00 3.56
CA LYS A 124 -9.27 -18.33 3.81
C LYS A 124 -10.76 -18.42 3.48
N GLU A 125 -11.51 -17.33 3.65
CA GLU A 125 -12.94 -17.28 3.34
C GLU A 125 -13.15 -17.32 1.83
N PHE A 126 -12.42 -16.46 1.10
CA PHE A 126 -12.43 -16.46 -0.36
C PHE A 126 -12.04 -17.83 -0.93
N MET A 127 -10.97 -18.45 -0.40
CA MET A 127 -10.56 -19.79 -0.83
C MET A 127 -11.61 -20.86 -0.52
N ALA A 128 -12.25 -20.81 0.65
CA ALA A 128 -13.31 -21.75 1.03
C ALA A 128 -14.55 -21.62 0.12
N ASP A 129 -14.87 -20.41 -0.32
CA ASP A 129 -15.99 -20.15 -1.25
C ASP A 129 -15.65 -20.47 -2.70
N LEU A 130 -14.41 -20.20 -3.13
CA LEU A 130 -13.90 -20.58 -4.44
C LEU A 130 -13.92 -22.11 -4.64
N VAL A 131 -13.69 -22.88 -3.57
CA VAL A 131 -13.79 -24.35 -3.59
C VAL A 131 -15.23 -24.85 -3.73
N LYS A 132 -16.23 -24.04 -3.37
CA LYS A 132 -17.65 -24.39 -3.46
C LYS A 132 -18.32 -23.93 -4.76
N GLN A 133 -17.77 -22.93 -5.45
CA GLN A 133 -18.34 -22.34 -6.67
C GLN A 133 -17.57 -22.78 -7.92
N ASP A 134 -18.25 -22.79 -9.09
CA ASP A 134 -17.73 -23.35 -10.35
C ASP A 134 -16.30 -22.91 -10.69
N TYR A 135 -15.42 -23.91 -10.68
CA TYR A 135 -13.95 -23.90 -10.56
C TYR A 135 -13.15 -23.28 -11.72
N TYR A 136 -13.81 -22.80 -12.77
CA TYR A 136 -13.16 -22.51 -14.06
C TYR A 136 -12.45 -21.15 -14.12
N ARG A 137 -12.66 -20.26 -13.14
CA ARG A 137 -12.10 -18.90 -13.17
C ARG A 137 -10.60 -18.84 -12.87
N PHE A 138 -10.06 -19.78 -12.08
CA PHE A 138 -8.63 -19.84 -11.71
C PHE A 138 -8.07 -21.28 -11.70
N PRO A 139 -7.77 -21.88 -12.86
CA PRO A 139 -7.40 -23.30 -12.98
C PRO A 139 -6.15 -23.75 -12.20
N SER A 140 -5.24 -22.83 -11.89
CA SER A 140 -4.02 -23.13 -11.12
C SER A 140 -4.28 -23.16 -9.62
N VAL A 141 -5.09 -22.22 -9.12
CA VAL A 141 -5.52 -22.16 -7.71
C VAL A 141 -6.45 -23.31 -7.39
N SER A 142 -7.25 -23.72 -8.37
CA SER A 142 -8.21 -24.81 -8.26
C SER A 142 -7.56 -26.19 -8.11
N LYS A 143 -6.25 -26.33 -8.28
CA LYS A 143 -5.56 -27.61 -7.98
C LYS A 143 -5.09 -27.71 -6.53
N LEU A 144 -5.20 -26.62 -5.76
CA LEU A 144 -4.77 -26.57 -4.37
C LEU A 144 -5.85 -27.17 -3.47
N LYS A 145 -5.40 -28.02 -2.54
CA LYS A 145 -6.20 -28.50 -1.43
C LYS A 145 -6.06 -27.55 -0.22
N PRO A 146 -6.99 -27.56 0.74
CA PRO A 146 -6.89 -26.75 1.97
C PRO A 146 -5.51 -26.83 2.66
N GLU A 147 -4.94 -28.03 2.73
CA GLU A 147 -3.61 -28.26 3.30
C GLU A 147 -2.46 -27.55 2.55
N ASP A 148 -2.62 -27.25 1.26
CA ASP A 148 -1.60 -26.59 0.45
C ASP A 148 -1.50 -25.09 0.74
N PHE A 149 -2.57 -24.49 1.28
CA PHE A 149 -2.62 -23.06 1.56
C PHE A 149 -2.83 -22.66 3.02
N ASP A 150 -3.01 -23.62 3.92
CA ASP A 150 -3.25 -23.31 5.34
C ASP A 150 -2.10 -22.55 6.01
N ASN A 151 -0.88 -22.68 5.46
CA ASN A 151 0.36 -22.10 5.98
C ASN A 151 1.03 -21.11 5.01
N VAL A 152 0.42 -20.70 3.88
CA VAL A 152 1.12 -19.79 2.92
C VAL A 152 1.59 -18.50 3.60
N GLN A 153 0.78 -17.98 4.52
CA GLN A 153 1.11 -16.78 5.29
C GLN A 153 2.40 -16.94 6.12
N SER A 154 2.70 -18.14 6.63
CA SER A 154 3.92 -18.39 7.41
C SER A 154 5.18 -18.44 6.55
N LEU A 155 5.05 -18.53 5.22
CA LEU A 155 6.17 -18.36 4.29
C LEU A 155 6.68 -16.91 4.27
N LEU A 156 5.84 -15.94 4.69
CA LEU A 156 6.27 -14.57 4.95
C LEU A 156 6.66 -14.42 6.41
N THR A 157 7.95 -14.53 6.70
CA THR A 157 8.46 -14.35 8.07
C THR A 157 8.56 -12.87 8.48
N ASN A 158 8.13 -11.91 7.64
CA ASN A 158 8.48 -10.49 7.77
C ASN A 158 7.32 -9.48 7.47
N SER A 159 6.02 -9.77 7.70
CA SER A 159 4.93 -9.00 7.01
C SER A 159 3.52 -8.95 7.71
N PHE A 160 2.66 -7.95 7.40
CA PHE A 160 1.27 -7.70 7.92
C PHE A 160 0.35 -6.98 6.88
N ARG A 161 -1.01 -7.19 6.78
CA ARG A 161 -1.93 -7.02 5.57
C ARG A 161 -2.86 -5.76 5.47
N ASP A 162 -3.36 -5.38 4.25
CA ASP A 162 -4.71 -4.75 3.93
C ASP A 162 -5.08 -4.63 2.39
N TRP A 163 -6.38 -4.63 1.96
CA TRP A 163 -6.92 -4.93 0.57
C TRP A 163 -7.96 -3.90 -0.03
N VAL A 164 -8.00 -3.60 -1.36
CA VAL A 164 -9.19 -3.02 -2.15
C VAL A 164 -9.13 -3.24 -3.71
N PRO A 165 -10.25 -3.46 -4.46
CA PRO A 165 -10.30 -3.60 -5.95
C PRO A 165 -10.77 -2.38 -6.81
N LYS A 166 -10.66 -2.50 -8.15
CA LYS A 166 -10.65 -1.46 -9.25
C LYS A 166 -11.93 -1.31 -10.12
N GLU A 167 -12.24 -0.07 -10.58
CA GLU A 167 -13.07 0.34 -11.76
C GLU A 167 -12.77 1.81 -12.23
N LEU A 168 -13.31 2.26 -13.39
CA LEU A 168 -13.18 3.59 -14.07
C LEU A 168 -13.87 4.77 -13.34
N GLN A 169 -13.74 4.78 -12.02
CA GLN A 169 -14.28 5.77 -11.10
C GLN A 169 -13.17 6.11 -10.10
N ARG A 170 -13.35 7.12 -9.24
CA ARG A 170 -12.52 7.15 -8.01
C ARG A 170 -12.85 5.86 -7.25
N VAL A 171 -11.84 5.09 -6.84
CA VAL A 171 -12.05 3.80 -6.14
C VAL A 171 -11.41 3.76 -4.76
N GLY A 172 -10.87 4.89 -4.29
CA GLY A 172 -10.36 5.00 -2.93
C GLY A 172 -11.48 4.93 -1.90
N CYS A 173 -11.19 4.34 -0.74
CA CYS A 173 -12.13 4.23 0.38
C CYS A 173 -12.34 5.59 1.07
N VAL A 174 -13.59 6.05 1.14
CA VAL A 174 -13.97 7.34 1.75
C VAL A 174 -13.69 7.33 3.25
N GLU A 175 -13.97 6.22 3.93
CA GLU A 175 -13.73 6.03 5.36
C GLU A 175 -12.23 6.04 5.68
N LEU A 176 -11.41 5.45 4.81
CA LEU A 176 -9.95 5.46 4.97
C LEU A 176 -9.42 6.89 4.85
N LEU A 177 -9.85 7.64 3.84
CA LEU A 177 -9.46 9.04 3.69
C LEU A 177 -9.90 9.89 4.90
N ASN A 178 -11.14 9.73 5.37
CA ASN A 178 -11.63 10.40 6.56
C ASN A 178 -10.80 10.03 7.81
N THR A 179 -10.45 8.75 7.96
CA THR A 179 -9.61 8.25 9.05
C THR A 179 -8.21 8.86 9.02
N VAL A 180 -7.55 8.83 7.86
CA VAL A 180 -6.20 9.38 7.65
C VAL A 180 -6.18 10.87 7.97
N GLN A 181 -7.11 11.65 7.41
CA GLN A 181 -7.06 13.11 7.55
C GLN A 181 -7.59 13.63 8.88
N ARG A 182 -8.60 12.98 9.49
CA ARG A 182 -9.31 13.52 10.66
C ARG A 182 -8.90 12.85 11.98
N ARG A 183 -8.49 11.59 11.96
CA ARG A 183 -8.25 10.80 13.18
C ARG A 183 -6.79 10.42 13.38
N VAL A 184 -6.18 9.74 12.41
CA VAL A 184 -4.83 9.17 12.56
C VAL A 184 -3.76 10.20 12.25
N ARG A 185 -3.94 10.96 11.18
CA ARG A 185 -3.00 11.98 10.68
C ARG A 185 -1.56 11.44 10.64
N PRO A 186 -1.27 10.39 9.83
CA PRO A 186 0.09 9.92 9.64
C PRO A 186 0.90 10.93 8.84
N LYS A 187 2.23 10.95 9.01
CA LYS A 187 3.11 11.75 8.13
C LYS A 187 3.21 11.17 6.71
N LEU A 188 3.05 9.85 6.60
CA LEU A 188 3.20 9.11 5.36
C LEU A 188 2.11 8.03 5.26
N HIS A 189 1.47 7.95 4.10
CA HIS A 189 0.52 6.91 3.72
C HIS A 189 0.92 6.35 2.36
N VAL A 190 1.43 5.12 2.34
CA VAL A 190 1.87 4.41 1.13
C VAL A 190 0.81 3.37 0.76
N PHE A 191 0.50 3.26 -0.53
CA PHE A 191 -0.44 2.29 -1.09
C PHE A 191 -0.10 1.98 -2.56
N GLY A 192 -0.86 1.06 -3.17
CA GLY A 192 -0.73 0.70 -4.59
C GLY A 192 -2.08 0.35 -5.23
N GLY A 193 -2.13 -0.70 -6.06
CA GLY A 193 -3.32 -1.23 -6.72
C GLY A 193 -3.73 -0.44 -7.96
N ILE A 194 -3.76 0.89 -7.87
CA ILE A 194 -4.15 1.78 -8.98
C ILE A 194 -2.91 2.23 -9.74
N HIS A 195 -2.46 1.40 -10.68
CA HIS A 195 -1.22 1.59 -11.44
C HIS A 195 -1.13 2.95 -12.16
N GLU A 196 -2.27 3.45 -12.66
CA GLU A 196 -2.41 4.75 -13.34
C GLU A 196 -2.06 5.93 -12.43
N GLY A 197 -2.20 5.73 -11.11
CA GLY A 197 -2.00 6.76 -10.11
C GLY A 197 -0.60 6.78 -9.49
N TYR A 198 0.37 6.03 -10.02
CA TYR A 198 1.76 6.03 -9.53
C TYR A 198 2.28 7.47 -9.34
N GLY A 199 2.83 7.77 -8.16
CA GLY A 199 3.35 9.09 -7.83
C GLY A 199 3.12 9.52 -6.39
N ILE A 200 3.44 10.79 -6.11
CA ILE A 200 3.42 11.37 -4.76
C ILE A 200 2.51 12.59 -4.73
N MET A 201 1.67 12.68 -3.70
CA MET A 201 0.85 13.85 -3.40
C MET A 201 0.96 14.22 -1.92
N THR A 202 0.64 15.47 -1.59
CA THR A 202 0.46 15.88 -0.19
C THR A 202 -0.87 16.58 -0.01
N ASP A 203 -1.42 16.55 1.22
CA ASP A 203 -2.51 17.44 1.65
C ASP A 203 -2.03 18.60 2.55
N GLY A 204 -0.71 18.85 2.56
CA GLY A 204 -0.05 19.83 3.41
C GLY A 204 0.35 19.28 4.78
N TYR A 205 -0.08 18.06 5.13
CA TYR A 205 0.35 17.37 6.34
C TYR A 205 0.81 15.94 6.05
N THR A 206 -0.06 15.14 5.46
CA THR A 206 0.20 13.75 5.10
C THR A 206 0.81 13.72 3.70
N THR A 207 1.85 12.92 3.51
CA THR A 207 2.32 12.55 2.16
C THR A 207 1.69 11.22 1.77
N TYR A 208 1.14 11.17 0.56
CA TYR A 208 0.50 10.01 -0.05
C TYR A 208 1.40 9.51 -1.18
N ILE A 209 1.80 8.24 -1.11
CA ILE A 209 2.62 7.61 -2.15
C ILE A 209 1.84 6.45 -2.74
N ASN A 210 1.51 6.55 -4.03
CA ASN A 210 1.11 5.39 -4.81
C ASN A 210 2.37 4.75 -5.40
N ALA A 211 2.77 3.61 -4.84
CA ALA A 211 4.01 2.92 -5.14
C ALA A 211 3.86 1.79 -6.17
N SER A 212 2.78 1.80 -6.96
CA SER A 212 2.51 0.78 -8.00
C SER A 212 3.72 0.65 -8.95
N THR A 213 4.43 -0.48 -8.85
CA THR A 213 5.66 -0.75 -9.62
C THR A 213 5.31 -1.23 -11.03
N CYS A 214 4.27 -2.06 -11.17
CA CYS A 214 3.72 -2.38 -12.46
C CYS A 214 2.91 -1.21 -13.05
N THR A 215 3.04 -1.03 -14.36
CA THR A 215 2.19 -0.13 -15.15
C THR A 215 0.89 -0.82 -15.55
N VAL A 216 0.02 -0.11 -16.30
CA VAL A 216 -1.21 -0.69 -16.89
C VAL A 216 -0.94 -1.84 -17.86
N SER A 217 0.27 -1.93 -18.44
CA SER A 217 0.71 -3.05 -19.28
C SER A 217 1.38 -4.17 -18.48
N PHE A 218 1.27 -4.12 -17.15
CA PHE A 218 1.85 -5.07 -16.21
C PHE A 218 3.38 -5.21 -16.35
N GLN A 219 4.05 -4.14 -16.77
CA GLN A 219 5.51 -4.09 -16.81
C GLN A 219 6.04 -3.40 -15.54
N PRO A 220 7.04 -3.96 -14.84
CA PRO A 220 7.56 -3.43 -13.58
C PRO A 220 8.55 -2.27 -13.82
N THR A 221 8.08 -1.24 -14.52
CA THR A 221 8.93 -0.15 -15.04
C THR A 221 8.79 1.15 -14.26
N ASN A 222 7.82 1.27 -13.35
CA ASN A 222 7.78 2.42 -12.45
C ASN A 222 8.90 2.27 -11.41
N PRO A 223 9.75 3.29 -11.23
CA PRO A 223 10.87 3.19 -10.31
C PRO A 223 10.39 3.15 -8.85
N PRO A 224 11.09 2.44 -7.94
CA PRO A 224 10.85 2.56 -6.51
C PRO A 224 10.88 4.04 -6.06
N ILE A 225 9.94 4.44 -5.21
CA ILE A 225 9.91 5.80 -4.65
C ILE A 225 10.66 5.81 -3.33
N ILE A 226 11.61 6.74 -3.16
CA ILE A 226 12.28 6.94 -1.87
C ILE A 226 11.69 8.14 -1.13
N PHE A 227 11.57 8.03 0.19
CA PHE A 227 11.03 9.09 1.03
C PHE A 227 11.70 9.11 2.40
N ASP A 228 12.15 10.28 2.84
CA ASP A 228 12.85 10.46 4.11
C ASP A 228 11.91 11.01 5.19
N LEU A 229 11.84 10.36 6.35
CA LEU A 229 11.15 10.88 7.53
C LEU A 229 12.14 11.14 8.66
N PRO A 230 11.96 12.24 9.42
CA PRO A 230 12.78 12.49 10.60
C PRO A 230 12.55 11.39 11.63
N ASN A 231 13.64 10.89 12.20
CA ASN A 231 13.58 9.94 13.29
C ASN A 231 12.82 10.56 14.47
N PRO A 232 12.06 9.77 15.24
CA PRO A 232 11.43 10.25 16.45
C PRO A 232 12.48 10.91 17.35
N GLN A 233 12.20 12.11 17.84
CA GLN A 233 13.02 12.71 18.90
C GLN A 233 12.81 11.86 20.16
N GLY A 234 13.91 11.53 20.85
CA GLY A 234 14.01 10.44 21.83
C GLY A 234 12.77 10.19 22.70
N SER A 235 12.37 8.92 22.75
CA SER A 235 11.41 8.36 23.71
C SER A 235 11.99 8.33 25.13
#